data_AF-A0A3D0XNL2-F1
#
_entry.id   AF-A0A3D0XNL2-F1
#
_cell.length_a   1.000
_cell.length_b   1.000
_cell.length_c   1.000
_cell.angle_alpha   90.00
_cell.angle_beta   90.00
_cell.angle_gamma   90.00
#
_symmetry.space_group_name_H-M   'P 1'
#
loop_
_entity.id
_entity.type
_entity.pdbx_description
1 polymer ?
#
loop_
_entity_poly.entity_id
_entity_poly.type
_entity_poly.pdbx_seq_one_letter_code
_entity_poly.pdbx_strand_id
1 'polypeptide(L)'
;MRIAFLSAACSIHTVRWVNALADRGHEIALFSLLRHADKMGSISQKITVYYLRGGYLSATQAFSRELAAFSPQVLNAHYATGYGTLARRSRFNPLLLSIWGSDIYDFPHFGPIHRH
;
A
#
# COMPACT_ATOMS: atom_id res chain seq x y z
N MET A 1 11.15 -4.80 13.95
CA MET A 1 11.49 -3.90 12.82
C MET A 1 10.31 -3.00 12.52
N ARG A 2 10.55 -1.82 11.96
CA ARG A 2 9.50 -0.90 11.49
C ARG A 2 9.28 -1.11 9.99
N ILE A 3 8.09 -1.56 9.61
CA ILE A 3 7.78 -1.95 8.23
C ILE A 3 6.57 -1.13 7.76
N ALA A 4 6.75 -0.40 6.67
CA ALA A 4 5.64 0.29 6.03
C ALA A 4 5.07 -0.57 4.91
N PHE A 5 3.75 -0.66 4.84
CA PHE A 5 3.01 -1.25 3.72
C PHE A 5 2.27 -0.15 2.98
N LEU A 6 2.33 -0.17 1.65
CA LEU A 6 1.52 0.68 0.79
C LEU A 6 0.62 -0.21 -0.07
N SER A 7 -0.64 -0.35 0.31
CA SER A 7 -1.53 -1.35 -0.28
C SER A 7 -3.01 -1.06 0.02
N ALA A 8 -3.92 -1.82 -0.61
CA ALA A 8 -5.35 -1.76 -0.32
C ALA A 8 -5.64 -2.44 1.04
N ALA A 9 -6.19 -1.71 2.00
CA ALA A 9 -6.54 -2.24 3.32
C ALA A 9 -7.66 -3.30 3.26
N CYS A 10 -8.58 -3.19 2.30
CA CYS A 10 -9.63 -4.19 2.07
C CYS A 10 -9.15 -5.50 1.40
N SER A 11 -7.89 -5.59 0.98
CA SER A 11 -7.38 -6.80 0.31
C SER A 11 -7.02 -7.89 1.30
N ILE A 12 -7.48 -9.11 1.05
CA ILE A 12 -7.12 -10.29 1.87
C ILE A 12 -5.62 -10.55 1.91
N HIS A 13 -4.90 -10.23 0.82
CA HIS A 13 -3.44 -10.35 0.78
C HIS A 13 -2.78 -9.37 1.75
N THR A 14 -3.25 -8.12 1.75
CA THR A 14 -2.78 -7.11 2.71
C THR A 14 -3.03 -7.56 4.14
N VAL A 15 -4.29 -7.88 4.47
CA VAL A 15 -4.72 -8.30 5.82
C VAL A 15 -3.85 -9.43 6.36
N ARG A 16 -3.64 -10.50 5.56
CA ARG A 16 -2.82 -11.65 5.98
C ARG A 16 -1.39 -11.25 6.28
N TRP A 17 -0.76 -10.45 5.42
CA TRP A 17 0.63 -10.04 5.60
C TRP A 17 0.85 -9.11 6.79
N VAL A 18 0.04 -8.05 6.89
CA VAL A 18 0.21 -7.06 7.96
C VAL A 18 -0.07 -7.65 9.33
N ASN A 19 -1.11 -8.49 9.47
CA ASN A 19 -1.42 -9.15 10.73
C ASN A 19 -0.33 -10.15 11.12
N ALA A 20 0.09 -11.02 10.19
CA ALA A 20 1.12 -12.02 10.48
C ALA A 20 2.47 -11.40 10.88
N LEU A 21 2.85 -10.26 10.30
CA LEU A 21 4.08 -9.56 10.69
C LEU A 21 3.93 -8.80 12.01
N ALA A 22 2.77 -8.19 12.27
CA ALA A 22 2.50 -7.59 13.56
C ALA A 22 2.55 -8.64 14.69
N ASP A 23 1.99 -9.83 14.46
CA ASP A 23 2.01 -10.93 15.43
C ASP A 23 3.42 -11.51 15.67
N ARG A 24 4.34 -11.31 14.74
CA ARG A 24 5.76 -11.63 14.90
C ARG A 24 6.57 -10.52 15.60
N GLY A 25 5.91 -9.48 16.10
CA GLY A 25 6.55 -8.40 16.86
C GLY A 25 7.16 -7.30 15.99
N HIS A 26 6.79 -7.20 14.72
CA HIS A 26 7.15 -6.05 13.89
C HIS A 26 6.17 -4.89 14.12
N GLU A 27 6.69 -3.66 14.11
CA GLU A 27 5.87 -2.45 14.14
C GLU A 27 5.45 -2.14 12.70
N ILE A 28 4.14 -2.11 12.46
CA ILE A 28 3.58 -2.01 11.11
C ILE A 28 2.83 -0.69 10.95
N ALA A 29 3.15 0.03 9.88
CA ALA A 29 2.31 1.11 9.35
C ALA A 29 1.72 0.66 8.02
N LEU A 30 0.39 0.72 7.89
CA LEU A 30 -0.30 0.46 6.64
C LEU A 30 -0.85 1.77 6.05
N PHE A 31 -0.36 2.13 4.88
CA PHE A 31 -0.85 3.24 4.07
C PHE A 31 -1.81 2.71 3.02
N SER A 32 -3.05 3.19 3.04
CA SER A 32 -4.08 2.81 2.07
C SER A 32 -4.86 4.04 1.61
N LEU A 33 -5.30 4.06 0.36
CA LEU A 33 -6.29 5.04 -0.06
C LEU A 33 -7.61 4.81 0.69
N LEU A 34 -8.29 5.87 1.08
CA LEU A 34 -9.54 5.81 1.85
C LEU A 34 -10.63 4.97 1.15
N ARG A 35 -10.69 5.02 -0.18
CA ARG A 35 -11.64 4.20 -0.97
C ARG A 35 -11.37 2.69 -0.89
N HIS A 36 -10.19 2.29 -0.45
CA HIS A 36 -9.81 0.89 -0.22
C HIS A 36 -9.70 0.57 1.28
N ALA A 37 -10.42 1.32 2.13
CA ALA A 37 -10.42 1.09 3.57
C ALA A 37 -10.93 -0.29 3.95
N ASP A 38 -10.41 -0.83 5.05
CA ASP A 38 -10.92 -2.05 5.66
C ASP A 38 -12.25 -1.75 6.35
N LYS A 39 -13.35 -2.13 5.69
CA LYS A 39 -14.71 -1.96 6.22
C LYS A 39 -15.11 -3.08 7.18
N MET A 40 -14.38 -4.19 7.18
CA MET A 40 -14.72 -5.38 7.95
C MET A 40 -13.98 -5.44 9.29
N GLY A 41 -13.02 -4.53 9.54
CA GLY A 41 -12.20 -4.54 10.76
C GLY A 41 -11.31 -5.78 10.85
N SER A 42 -10.85 -6.29 9.70
CA SER A 42 -9.97 -7.46 9.61
C SER A 42 -8.51 -7.14 9.95
N ILE A 43 -8.12 -5.88 9.94
CA ILE A 43 -6.78 -5.44 10.33
C ILE A 43 -6.66 -5.37 11.85
N SER A 44 -5.61 -5.97 12.39
CA SER A 44 -5.32 -5.98 13.82
C SER A 44 -5.14 -4.56 14.39
N GLN A 45 -5.66 -4.31 15.59
CA GLN A 45 -5.50 -3.05 16.32
C GLN A 45 -4.03 -2.74 16.67
N LYS A 46 -3.12 -3.71 16.55
CA LYS A 46 -1.67 -3.53 16.71
C LYS A 46 -1.04 -2.71 15.57
N ILE A 47 -1.77 -2.49 14.48
CA ILE A 47 -1.25 -1.90 13.25
C ILE A 47 -1.77 -0.47 13.11
N THR A 48 -0.87 0.47 12.86
CA THR A 48 -1.26 1.85 12.57
C THR A 48 -1.68 1.97 11.12
N VAL A 49 -2.93 2.35 10.87
CA VAL A 49 -3.47 2.50 9.51
C VAL A 49 -3.63 3.99 9.16
N TYR A 50 -2.98 4.40 8.08
CA TYR A 50 -3.05 5.74 7.51
C TYR A 50 -3.92 5.74 6.26
N TYR A 51 -5.10 6.36 6.36
CA TYR A 51 -5.98 6.55 5.22
C TYR A 51 -5.66 7.82 4.44
N LEU A 52 -5.09 7.63 3.26
CA LEU A 52 -4.73 8.68 2.34
C LEU A 52 -5.96 9.12 1.54
N ARG A 53 -6.20 10.43 1.47
CA ARG A 53 -7.23 11.03 0.61
C ARG A 53 -6.69 11.29 -0.79
N GLY A 54 -7.57 11.25 -1.80
CA GLY A 54 -7.23 11.52 -3.19
C GLY A 54 -6.89 10.28 -4.02
N GLY A 55 -6.11 10.48 -5.08
CA GLY A 55 -5.67 9.45 -6.01
C GLY A 55 -4.20 9.08 -5.81
N TYR A 56 -3.72 8.09 -6.56
CA TYR A 56 -2.34 7.60 -6.44
C TYR A 56 -1.29 8.68 -6.70
N LEU A 57 -1.60 9.69 -7.52
CA LEU A 57 -0.69 10.81 -7.79
C LEU A 57 -0.80 11.90 -6.72
N SER A 58 -2.02 12.33 -6.39
CA SER A 58 -2.24 13.44 -5.45
C SER A 58 -1.95 13.07 -3.99
N ALA A 59 -2.00 11.79 -3.63
CA ALA A 59 -1.67 11.32 -2.29
C ALA A 59 -0.16 11.34 -1.96
N THR A 60 0.73 11.56 -2.95
CA THR A 60 2.19 11.45 -2.78
C THR A 60 2.71 12.28 -1.62
N GLN A 61 2.36 13.56 -1.53
CA GLN A 61 2.91 14.44 -0.51
C GLN A 61 2.50 14.03 0.91
N ALA A 62 1.22 13.70 1.08
CA ALA A 62 0.69 13.22 2.36
C ALA A 62 1.36 11.90 2.74
N PHE A 63 1.45 10.95 1.80
CA PHE A 63 2.12 9.68 2.00
C PHE A 63 3.58 9.86 2.43
N SER A 64 4.38 10.63 1.69
CA SER A 64 5.80 10.82 2.02
C SER A 64 6.03 11.45 3.39
N ARG A 65 5.16 12.38 3.81
CA ARG A 65 5.24 13.01 5.14
C ARG A 65 4.99 11.99 6.24
N GLU A 66 3.89 11.25 6.17
CA GLU A 66 3.56 10.24 7.19
C GLU A 66 4.57 9.09 7.18
N LEU A 67 5.07 8.70 6.00
CA LEU A 67 6.12 7.70 5.86
C LEU A 67 7.43 8.15 6.53
N ALA A 68 7.82 9.41 6.35
CA ALA A 68 9.00 9.97 7.01
C ALA A 68 8.84 10.02 8.54
N ALA A 69 7.66 10.41 9.03
CA ALA A 69 7.35 10.40 10.46
C ALA A 69 7.38 8.99 11.05
N PHE A 70 6.88 8.00 10.31
CA PHE A 70 6.97 6.60 10.70
C PHE A 70 8.37 6.01 10.54
N SER A 71 9.30 6.65 9.82
CA SER A 71 10.71 6.22 9.66
C SER A 71 10.88 4.68 9.53
N PRO A 72 10.26 4.05 8.51
CA PRO A 72 10.36 2.61 8.33
C PRO A 72 11.74 2.21 7.84
N GLN A 73 12.11 0.95 8.08
CA GLN A 73 13.33 0.35 7.56
C GLN A 73 13.15 -0.17 6.12
N VAL A 74 11.91 -0.50 5.75
CA VAL A 74 11.53 -0.97 4.42
C VAL A 74 10.10 -0.57 4.11
N LEU A 75 9.83 -0.24 2.85
CA LEU A 75 8.49 -0.05 2.31
C LEU A 75 8.14 -1.25 1.43
N ASN A 76 7.04 -1.94 1.73
CA ASN A 76 6.47 -2.96 0.85
C ASN A 76 5.23 -2.40 0.14
N ALA A 77 5.34 -2.14 -1.16
CA ALA A 77 4.22 -1.74 -1.98
C ALA A 77 3.57 -2.96 -2.61
N HIS A 78 2.24 -3.07 -2.50
CA HIS A 78 1.48 -4.11 -3.17
C HIS A 78 0.80 -3.53 -4.39
N TYR A 79 0.82 -4.27 -5.50
CA TYR A 79 0.31 -3.87 -6.81
C TYR A 79 1.28 -2.95 -7.56
N ALA A 80 1.75 -3.40 -8.74
CA ALA A 80 2.77 -2.70 -9.52
C ALA A 80 2.32 -1.33 -10.04
N THR A 81 1.05 -1.21 -10.45
CA THR A 81 0.43 0.07 -10.82
C THR A 81 -0.09 0.78 -9.58
N GLY A 82 -0.78 1.92 -9.72
CA GLY A 82 -1.46 2.58 -8.60
C GLY A 82 -0.55 2.83 -7.38
N TYR A 83 -0.61 1.94 -6.39
CA TYR A 83 0.26 1.94 -5.21
C TYR A 83 1.75 1.83 -5.55
N GLY A 84 2.16 1.01 -6.52
CA GLY A 84 3.55 0.97 -7.00
C GLY A 84 4.00 2.32 -7.60
N THR A 85 3.12 2.99 -8.35
CA THR A 85 3.38 4.36 -8.85
C THR A 85 3.53 5.37 -7.71
N LEU A 86 2.67 5.29 -6.70
CA LEU A 86 2.73 6.14 -5.51
C LEU A 86 4.03 5.90 -4.71
N ALA A 87 4.42 4.64 -4.51
CA ALA A 87 5.71 4.28 -3.90
C ALA A 87 6.89 4.86 -4.69
N ARG A 88 6.91 4.68 -6.01
CA ARG A 88 7.98 5.21 -6.87
C ARG A 88 8.14 6.72 -6.75
N ARG A 89 7.02 7.45 -6.68
CA ARG A 89 7.01 8.92 -6.53
C ARG A 89 7.46 9.39 -5.15
N SER A 90 7.27 8.59 -4.11
CA SER A 90 7.77 8.90 -2.76
C SER A 90 9.29 8.92 -2.67
N ARG A 91 9.99 8.26 -3.63
CA ARG A 91 11.45 8.09 -3.67
C ARG A 91 12.05 7.39 -2.45
N PHE A 92 11.22 6.73 -1.64
CA PHE A 92 11.69 5.95 -0.50
C PHE A 92 12.51 4.73 -0.95
N ASN A 93 13.57 4.41 -0.19
CA ASN A 93 14.40 3.22 -0.36
C ASN A 93 14.86 2.72 1.04
N PRO A 94 14.86 1.41 1.33
CA PRO A 94 14.57 0.29 0.41
C PRO A 94 13.07 0.06 0.15
N LEU A 95 12.73 -0.19 -1.12
CA LEU A 95 11.38 -0.49 -1.60
C LEU A 95 11.30 -1.95 -2.11
N LEU A 96 10.41 -2.74 -1.52
CA LEU A 96 9.98 -4.04 -2.03
C LEU A 96 8.65 -3.87 -2.77
N LEU A 97 8.57 -4.31 -4.02
CA LEU A 97 7.34 -4.31 -4.80
C LEU A 97 6.79 -5.74 -4.90
N SER A 98 5.59 -5.97 -4.35
CA SER A 98 4.90 -7.25 -4.39
C SER A 98 3.75 -7.23 -5.40
N ILE A 99 3.77 -8.18 -6.32
CA ILE A 99 2.85 -8.31 -7.45
C ILE A 99 1.88 -9.46 -7.18
N TRP A 100 0.59 -9.29 -7.49
CA TRP A 100 -0.47 -10.25 -7.14
C TRP A 100 -1.18 -10.89 -8.34
N GLY A 101 -0.76 -10.56 -9.55
CA GLY A 101 -1.22 -11.19 -10.78
C GLY A 101 -2.14 -10.29 -11.58
N SER A 102 -3.19 -9.72 -10.99
CA SER A 102 -4.10 -8.79 -11.70
C SER A 102 -3.39 -7.52 -12.21
N ASP A 103 -2.32 -7.09 -11.54
CA ASP A 103 -1.45 -6.01 -12.01
C ASP A 103 -0.64 -6.36 -13.27
N ILE A 104 -0.56 -7.63 -13.64
CA ILE A 104 0.10 -8.13 -14.85
C ILE A 104 -0.93 -8.60 -15.88
N TYR A 105 -1.99 -9.29 -15.46
CA TYR A 105 -2.96 -9.91 -16.37
C TYR A 105 -4.04 -8.92 -16.84
N ASP A 106 -4.47 -7.97 -16.01
CA ASP A 106 -5.55 -7.04 -16.35
C ASP A 106 -5.04 -5.71 -16.96
N PHE A 107 -3.72 -5.48 -16.91
CA PHE A 107 -3.06 -4.29 -17.45
C PHE A 107 -1.93 -4.70 -18.42
N PRO A 108 -1.75 -4.04 -19.59
CA PRO A 108 -2.30 -2.75 -19.99
C PRO A 108 -3.20 -2.89 -21.23
N HIS A 109 -4.16 -3.82 -21.23
CA HIS A 109 -5.02 -3.96 -22.40
C HIS A 109 -5.93 -2.75 -22.60
N PHE A 110 -6.15 -1.91 -21.57
CA PHE A 110 -6.99 -0.72 -21.64
C PHE A 110 -6.18 0.59 -21.68
N GLY A 111 -6.12 1.20 -22.86
CA GLY A 111 -5.82 2.62 -23.06
C GLY A 111 -7.08 3.38 -23.52
N PRO A 112 -7.03 4.71 -23.73
CA PRO A 112 -8.19 5.49 -24.22
C PRO A 112 -8.72 5.04 -25.60
N ILE A 113 -7.99 4.18 -26.32
CA ILE A 113 -8.38 3.57 -27.61
C ILE A 113 -9.06 2.21 -27.41
N HIS A 114 -9.05 1.65 -26.20
CA HIS A 114 -9.72 0.40 -25.91
C HIS A 114 -11.22 0.67 -25.64
N ARG A 115 -11.98 0.79 -26.72
CA ARG A 115 -13.45 0.70 -26.73
C ARG A 115 -13.83 -0.71 -27.20
N HIS A 116 -14.42 -1.48 -26.30
CA HIS A 116 -15.44 -2.45 -26.63
C HIS A 116 -16.63 -2.21 -25.69
#